data_AF-A0A561BMV4-F1
#
_entry.id   AF-A0A561BMV4-F1
#
_cell.length_a   1.000
_cell.length_b   1.000
_cell.length_c   1.000
_cell.angle_alpha   90.00
_cell.angle_beta   90.00
_cell.angle_gamma   90.00
#
_symmetry.space_group_name_H-M   'P 1'
#
loop_
_entity.id
_entity.type
_entity.pdbx_description
1 polymer ?
#
loop_
_entity_poly.entity_id
_entity_poly.type
_entity_poly.pdbx_seq_one_letter_code
_entity_poly.pdbx_strand_id
1 'polypeptide(L)'
;MRALAVAVVALTTAAVLPGSPAQAADPDVMRVTGKGGGILGSEFGEYAGDPVSFELDASAANPLEPTGTFHVVHRKPDGGLRAEFSGRATSVAAVDEVGIVTGVIEQAAHPGLPVEFVGKQVSFTVYDGGPQHGKSGKSGGAGRTGKSGKARQDRLGWVWGFFGAPVSRLQGTAPHFPLSWGDLTVQGSAGPEAAETAQQQVAIKSGSTGTSVLALLGGKSDSPAFKDDPLRFSVAARIAPGDNALQVRGRFHVTHLKPDGQVVADFTGKITCLAVGGPVGVATGVVTSSVAPELVGKPVSFSFKDGRVDRIGWIWGFADEPINDCQATVPFFAPDWGKVIVGAK
;
A
#
# COMPACT_ATOMS: atom_id res chain seq x y z
N MET A 1 -8.16 66.09 58.08
CA MET A 1 -8.08 65.89 56.62
C MET A 1 -7.94 64.39 56.38
N ARG A 2 -9.01 63.73 55.92
CA ARG A 2 -9.02 62.28 55.64
C ARG A 2 -8.76 62.07 54.14
N ALA A 3 -7.69 61.36 53.80
CA ALA A 3 -7.34 61.01 52.43
C ALA A 3 -8.15 59.78 51.98
N LEU A 4 -8.87 59.89 50.87
CA LEU A 4 -9.45 58.76 50.14
C LEU A 4 -8.35 58.09 49.30
N ALA A 5 -8.17 56.78 49.47
CA ALA A 5 -7.42 55.93 48.56
C ALA A 5 -8.38 55.35 47.51
N VAL A 6 -8.17 55.68 46.24
CA VAL A 6 -8.90 55.12 45.09
C VAL A 6 -8.13 53.90 44.60
N ALA A 7 -8.72 52.71 44.69
CA ALA A 7 -8.18 51.49 44.13
C ALA A 7 -8.56 51.38 42.64
N VAL A 8 -7.56 51.38 41.77
CA VAL A 8 -7.71 51.12 40.33
C VAL A 8 -7.67 49.61 40.10
N VAL A 9 -8.80 49.03 39.72
CA VAL A 9 -8.90 47.63 39.28
C VAL A 9 -8.59 47.58 37.78
N ALA A 10 -7.45 47.00 37.40
CA ALA A 10 -7.12 46.72 36.02
C ALA A 10 -7.82 45.43 35.57
N LEU A 11 -8.82 45.54 34.70
CA LEU A 11 -9.40 44.40 33.99
C LEU A 11 -8.48 44.00 32.82
N THR A 12 -7.81 42.87 32.94
CA THR A 12 -7.15 42.18 31.83
C THR A 12 -8.17 41.40 31.03
N THR A 13 -8.52 41.87 29.83
CA THR A 13 -9.27 41.11 28.83
C THR A 13 -8.35 40.13 28.12
N ALA A 14 -8.46 38.83 28.45
CA ALA A 14 -7.82 37.78 27.68
C ALA A 14 -8.52 37.65 26.32
N ALA A 15 -7.80 37.94 25.23
CA ALA A 15 -8.26 37.69 23.87
C ALA A 15 -8.32 36.17 23.64
N VAL A 16 -9.54 35.64 23.55
CA VAL A 16 -9.79 34.27 23.09
C VAL A 16 -9.58 34.26 21.57
N LEU A 17 -8.49 33.68 21.10
CA LEU A 17 -8.30 33.42 19.68
C LEU A 17 -9.32 32.35 19.24
N PRO A 18 -10.07 32.57 18.14
CA PRO A 18 -10.92 31.52 17.59
C PRO A 18 -10.02 30.37 17.12
N GLY A 19 -10.07 29.24 17.83
CA GLY A 19 -9.45 28.01 17.36
C GLY A 19 -10.09 27.63 16.03
N SER A 20 -9.27 27.41 15.00
CA SER A 20 -9.73 26.87 13.72
C SER A 20 -10.53 25.60 14.01
N PRO A 21 -11.79 25.49 13.54
CA PRO A 21 -12.55 24.25 13.72
C PRO A 21 -11.75 23.12 13.09
N ALA A 22 -11.53 22.05 13.85
CA ALA A 22 -10.99 20.81 13.29
C ALA A 22 -11.94 20.39 12.17
N GLN A 23 -11.48 20.52 10.93
CA GLN A 23 -12.26 20.20 9.76
C GLN A 23 -12.47 18.68 9.78
N ALA A 24 -13.72 18.25 9.99
CA ALA A 24 -14.06 16.84 9.97
C ALA A 24 -13.64 16.28 8.61
N ALA A 25 -12.88 15.18 8.63
CA ALA A 25 -12.41 14.55 7.41
C ALA A 25 -13.63 14.09 6.58
N ASP A 26 -13.62 14.40 5.29
CA ASP A 26 -14.61 13.90 4.35
C ASP A 26 -14.41 12.37 4.21
N PRO A 27 -15.40 11.54 4.56
CA PRO A 27 -15.26 10.09 4.56
C PRO A 27 -15.02 9.50 3.16
N ASP A 28 -15.28 10.26 2.10
CA ASP A 28 -15.16 9.80 0.72
C ASP A 28 -13.80 10.15 0.09
N VAL A 29 -12.91 10.85 0.81
CA VAL A 29 -11.59 11.22 0.31
C VAL A 29 -10.55 10.19 0.74
N MET A 30 -9.94 9.53 -0.24
CA MET A 30 -8.74 8.73 -0.06
C MET A 30 -7.54 9.65 0.15
N ARG A 31 -6.67 9.32 1.11
CA ARG A 31 -5.48 10.12 1.40
C ARG A 31 -4.31 9.24 1.85
N VAL A 32 -3.12 9.62 1.39
CA VAL A 32 -1.84 9.09 1.86
C VAL A 32 -0.95 10.28 2.18
N THR A 33 -0.51 10.38 3.44
CA THR A 33 0.30 11.52 3.91
C THR A 33 1.42 11.12 4.83
N GLY A 34 2.44 11.96 4.93
CA GLY A 34 3.47 11.87 5.95
C GLY A 34 4.86 11.63 5.37
N LYS A 35 5.82 11.38 6.26
CA LYS A 35 7.21 11.09 5.90
C LYS A 35 7.67 9.83 6.59
N GLY A 36 8.61 9.14 5.98
CA GLY A 36 9.21 7.98 6.62
C GLY A 36 10.45 7.50 5.90
N GLY A 37 11.21 6.64 6.56
CA GLY A 37 12.44 6.15 5.99
C GLY A 37 13.17 5.13 6.85
N GLY A 38 14.35 4.78 6.38
CA GLY A 38 15.23 3.87 7.08
C GLY A 38 16.50 3.57 6.31
N ILE A 39 17.16 2.49 6.72
CA ILE A 39 18.40 2.01 6.11
C ILE A 39 18.06 0.79 5.26
N LEU A 40 18.49 0.79 4.00
CA LEU A 40 18.31 -0.35 3.12
C LEU A 40 19.08 -1.57 3.66
N GLY A 41 18.39 -2.71 3.76
CA GLY A 41 18.98 -3.98 4.19
C GLY A 41 19.87 -4.64 3.13
N SER A 42 20.43 -5.80 3.47
CA SER A 42 21.33 -6.56 2.58
C SER A 42 20.63 -7.08 1.33
N GLU A 43 19.30 -7.22 1.35
CA GLU A 43 18.48 -7.58 0.20
C GLU A 43 18.57 -6.57 -0.96
N PHE A 44 19.02 -5.34 -0.68
CA PHE A 44 19.22 -4.28 -1.68
C PHE A 44 20.66 -4.26 -2.27
N GLY A 45 21.48 -5.29 -2.01
CA GLY A 45 22.77 -5.47 -2.68
C GLY A 45 23.75 -4.32 -2.45
N GLU A 46 24.21 -3.68 -3.53
CA GLU A 46 25.16 -2.56 -3.45
C GLU A 46 24.61 -1.30 -2.77
N TYR A 47 23.29 -1.22 -2.57
CA TYR A 47 22.63 -0.13 -1.86
C TYR A 47 22.44 -0.46 -0.37
N ALA A 48 22.86 -1.64 0.10
CA ALA A 48 22.77 -1.99 1.51
C ALA A 48 23.52 -0.97 2.38
N GLY A 49 22.88 -0.51 3.45
CA GLY A 49 23.40 0.54 4.33
C GLY A 49 23.05 1.96 3.90
N ASP A 50 22.52 2.16 2.69
CA ASP A 50 22.11 3.48 2.21
C ASP A 50 20.85 3.96 2.97
N PRO A 51 20.85 5.18 3.53
CA PRO A 51 19.64 5.80 4.02
C PRO A 51 18.71 6.25 2.88
N VAL A 52 17.43 5.93 3.03
CA VAL A 52 16.35 6.36 2.14
C VAL A 52 15.23 7.01 2.94
N SER A 53 14.65 8.08 2.39
CA SER A 53 13.47 8.75 2.94
C SER A 53 12.46 9.07 1.86
N PHE A 54 11.20 9.05 2.26
CA PHE A 54 10.03 9.26 1.42
C PHE A 54 9.12 10.26 2.11
N GLU A 55 8.55 11.15 1.33
CA GLU A 55 7.48 12.06 1.73
C GLU A 55 6.38 11.94 0.70
N LEU A 56 5.16 11.71 1.19
CA LEU A 56 3.95 11.57 0.39
C LEU A 56 2.92 12.55 0.95
N ASP A 57 2.26 13.30 0.07
CA ASP A 57 1.06 14.06 0.42
C ASP A 57 0.15 14.05 -0.79
N ALA A 58 -0.78 13.10 -0.81
CA ALA A 58 -1.70 12.93 -1.93
C ALA A 58 -3.10 12.56 -1.45
N SER A 59 -4.11 13.14 -2.08
CA SER A 59 -5.52 12.90 -1.78
C SER A 59 -6.37 12.91 -3.04
N ALA A 60 -7.46 12.14 -3.02
CA ALA A 60 -8.40 12.07 -4.13
C ALA A 60 -9.78 11.58 -3.68
N ALA A 61 -10.85 12.14 -4.24
CA ALA A 61 -12.18 11.53 -4.21
C ALA A 61 -12.35 10.50 -5.35
N ASN A 62 -11.80 10.81 -6.53
CA ASN A 62 -11.66 9.90 -7.66
C ASN A 62 -10.20 9.43 -7.74
N PRO A 63 -9.91 8.11 -7.71
CA PRO A 63 -8.54 7.63 -7.62
C PRO A 63 -7.65 8.02 -8.80
N LEU A 64 -8.24 8.40 -9.94
CA LEU A 64 -7.54 8.83 -11.17
C LEU A 64 -7.44 10.35 -11.33
N GLU A 65 -7.95 11.13 -10.37
CA GLU A 65 -7.89 12.60 -10.37
C GLU A 65 -7.36 13.11 -9.01
N PRO A 66 -6.14 12.72 -8.62
CA PRO A 66 -5.60 13.13 -7.33
C PRO A 66 -5.10 14.57 -7.38
N THR A 67 -4.93 15.12 -6.18
CA THR A 67 -4.03 16.25 -5.92
C THR A 67 -2.89 15.76 -5.03
N GLY A 68 -1.72 16.38 -5.15
CA GLY A 68 -0.61 16.10 -4.24
C GLY A 68 0.73 15.80 -4.91
N THR A 69 1.70 15.50 -4.07
CA THR A 69 3.11 15.35 -4.46
C THR A 69 3.78 14.19 -3.73
N PHE A 70 4.97 13.85 -4.21
CA PHE A 70 5.89 12.95 -3.53
C PHE A 70 7.31 13.51 -3.61
N HIS A 71 8.15 13.13 -2.66
CA HIS A 71 9.58 13.42 -2.63
C HIS A 71 10.34 12.22 -2.06
N VAL A 72 11.46 11.89 -2.70
CA VAL A 72 12.31 10.76 -2.33
C VAL A 72 13.75 11.24 -2.27
N VAL A 73 14.45 10.83 -1.21
CA VAL A 73 15.89 11.08 -1.04
C VAL A 73 16.58 9.76 -0.72
N HIS A 74 17.59 9.42 -1.52
CA HIS A 74 18.46 8.26 -1.38
C HIS A 74 19.90 8.76 -1.25
N ARG A 75 20.51 8.50 -0.10
CA ARG A 75 21.90 8.88 0.21
C ARG A 75 22.75 7.65 0.43
N LYS A 76 24.06 7.81 0.27
CA LYS A 76 25.08 6.85 0.66
C LYS A 76 25.30 6.90 2.19
N PRO A 77 26.00 5.93 2.79
CA PRO A 77 26.27 5.93 4.23
C PRO A 77 27.16 7.11 4.67
N ASP A 78 27.96 7.67 3.75
CA ASP A 78 28.77 8.87 3.97
C ASP A 78 27.97 10.20 3.88
N GLY A 79 26.65 10.11 3.64
CA GLY A 79 25.75 11.26 3.47
C GLY A 79 25.71 11.84 2.06
N GLY A 80 26.58 11.39 1.16
CA GLY A 80 26.59 11.78 -0.25
C GLY A 80 25.27 11.46 -0.92
N LEU A 81 24.78 12.39 -1.76
CA LEU A 81 23.56 12.18 -2.52
C LEU A 81 23.76 11.06 -3.55
N ARG A 82 22.86 10.09 -3.58
CA ARG A 82 22.80 9.08 -4.65
C ARG A 82 21.69 9.43 -5.65
N ALA A 83 20.49 9.71 -5.15
CA ALA A 83 19.39 10.23 -5.94
C ALA A 83 18.43 11.04 -5.06
N GLU A 84 17.89 12.12 -5.59
CA GLU A 84 16.79 12.88 -5.00
C GLU A 84 15.83 13.23 -6.13
N PHE A 85 14.54 13.02 -5.93
CA PHE A 85 13.54 13.35 -6.92
C PHE A 85 12.19 13.64 -6.30
N SER A 86 11.40 14.46 -6.97
CA SER A 86 10.05 14.83 -6.59
C SER A 86 9.15 14.91 -7.81
N GLY A 87 7.85 14.90 -7.56
CA GLY A 87 6.87 15.07 -8.61
C GLY A 87 5.45 15.10 -8.10
N ARG A 88 4.52 15.05 -9.05
CA ARG A 88 3.08 15.09 -8.79
C ARG A 88 2.48 13.70 -8.75
N ALA A 89 1.46 13.52 -7.91
CA ALA A 89 0.63 12.32 -7.92
C ALA A 89 -0.21 12.26 -9.20
N THR A 90 -0.32 11.06 -9.77
CA THR A 90 -1.17 10.75 -10.93
C THR A 90 -2.28 9.77 -10.59
N SER A 91 -2.20 9.10 -9.43
CA SER A 91 -3.34 8.42 -8.81
C SER A 91 -3.17 8.31 -7.29
N VAL A 92 -4.27 8.09 -6.59
CA VAL A 92 -4.30 7.66 -5.19
C VAL A 92 -5.44 6.68 -4.98
N ALA A 93 -5.15 5.49 -4.47
CA ALA A 93 -6.16 4.55 -4.01
C ALA A 93 -5.82 4.16 -2.56
N ALA A 94 -6.81 4.16 -1.66
CA ALA A 94 -6.59 3.78 -0.27
C ALA A 94 -7.80 3.04 0.29
N VAL A 95 -7.55 1.92 0.97
CA VAL A 95 -8.56 1.15 1.71
C VAL A 95 -7.97 0.72 3.05
N ASP A 96 -8.67 1.03 4.13
CA ASP A 96 -8.20 0.88 5.50
C ASP A 96 -6.76 1.44 5.65
N GLU A 97 -5.81 0.61 6.09
CA GLU A 97 -4.42 0.97 6.31
C GLU A 97 -3.49 0.73 5.09
N VAL A 98 -4.04 0.44 3.90
CA VAL A 98 -3.23 0.20 2.68
C VAL A 98 -3.52 1.26 1.63
N GLY A 99 -2.49 1.97 1.20
CA GLY A 99 -2.56 3.01 0.16
C GLY A 99 -1.62 2.72 -1.01
N ILE A 100 -2.03 3.10 -2.21
CA ILE A 100 -1.19 3.15 -3.42
C ILE A 100 -1.20 4.58 -3.94
N VAL A 101 -0.02 5.15 -4.14
CA VAL A 101 0.18 6.45 -4.79
C VAL A 101 1.03 6.22 -6.02
N THR A 102 0.56 6.62 -7.19
CA THR A 102 1.43 6.70 -8.38
C THR A 102 1.69 8.15 -8.73
N GLY A 103 2.80 8.39 -9.41
CA GLY A 103 3.17 9.73 -9.83
C GLY A 103 4.12 9.74 -11.01
N VAL A 104 4.46 10.95 -11.43
CA VAL A 104 5.47 11.20 -12.46
C VAL A 104 6.50 12.17 -11.89
N ILE A 105 7.76 11.85 -12.11
CA ILE A 105 8.89 12.66 -11.63
C ILE A 105 8.96 13.95 -12.45
N GLU A 106 9.02 15.08 -11.76
CA GLU A 106 9.13 16.42 -12.35
C GLU A 106 10.50 17.04 -12.14
N GLN A 107 11.18 16.68 -11.04
CA GLN A 107 12.50 17.17 -10.69
C GLN A 107 13.35 16.02 -10.18
N ALA A 108 14.63 15.99 -10.56
CA ALA A 108 15.56 14.97 -10.10
C ALA A 108 17.01 15.49 -10.05
N ALA A 109 17.78 14.96 -9.10
CA ALA A 109 19.21 15.11 -8.97
C ALA A 109 19.82 13.74 -8.62
N HIS A 110 20.69 13.20 -9.49
CA HIS A 110 21.24 11.86 -9.35
C HIS A 110 22.71 11.80 -9.80
N PRO A 111 23.63 12.39 -9.00
CA PRO A 111 25.02 12.53 -9.42
C PRO A 111 25.66 11.17 -9.70
N GLY A 112 26.09 10.98 -10.95
CA GLY A 112 26.78 9.76 -11.39
C GLY A 112 25.90 8.59 -11.80
N LEU A 113 24.56 8.75 -11.85
CA LEU A 113 23.67 7.75 -12.44
C LEU A 113 23.35 8.09 -13.90
N PRO A 114 23.68 7.21 -14.88
CA PRO A 114 23.45 7.46 -16.30
C PRO A 114 22.01 7.08 -16.72
N VAL A 115 21.01 7.52 -15.97
CA VAL A 115 19.59 7.23 -16.26
C VAL A 115 18.77 8.50 -16.16
N GLU A 116 17.77 8.65 -17.03
CA GLU A 116 16.86 9.80 -17.05
C GLU A 116 15.70 9.56 -16.09
N PHE A 117 15.53 10.45 -15.11
CA PHE A 117 14.47 10.37 -14.10
C PHE A 117 13.23 11.18 -14.51
N VAL A 118 13.39 12.37 -15.09
CA VAL A 118 12.27 13.28 -15.32
C VAL A 118 11.30 12.70 -16.36
N GLY A 119 10.00 12.83 -16.08
CA GLY A 119 8.94 12.25 -16.90
C GLY A 119 8.73 10.75 -16.69
N LYS A 120 9.55 10.07 -15.86
CA LYS A 120 9.36 8.66 -15.52
C LYS A 120 8.31 8.51 -14.44
N GLN A 121 7.56 7.42 -14.53
CA GLN A 121 6.52 7.08 -13.59
C GLN A 121 7.09 6.39 -12.35
N VAL A 122 6.40 6.50 -11.22
CA VAL A 122 6.70 5.80 -9.97
C VAL A 122 5.42 5.32 -9.32
N SER A 123 5.50 4.23 -8.56
CA SER A 123 4.42 3.74 -7.69
C SER A 123 4.95 3.54 -6.28
N PHE A 124 4.14 3.89 -5.28
CA PHE A 124 4.40 3.69 -3.86
C PHE A 124 3.22 2.93 -3.25
N THR A 125 3.49 1.84 -2.55
CA THR A 125 2.51 1.16 -1.69
C THR A 125 2.85 1.44 -0.25
N VAL A 126 1.91 2.00 0.50
CA VAL A 126 2.04 2.29 1.93
C VAL A 126 1.19 1.31 2.71
N TYR A 127 1.77 0.73 3.76
CA TYR A 127 1.02 0.10 4.85
C TYR A 127 1.21 0.92 6.12
N ASP A 128 0.13 1.50 6.63
CA ASP A 128 0.06 2.21 7.90
C ASP A 128 -0.08 1.19 9.05
N GLY A 129 0.97 1.07 9.86
CA GLY A 129 1.02 0.19 11.03
C GLY A 129 0.19 0.71 12.20
N GLY A 130 -0.39 1.90 12.08
CA GLY A 130 -0.96 2.68 13.15
C GLY A 130 0.11 3.47 13.91
N PRO A 131 -0.31 4.23 14.93
CA PRO A 131 0.58 5.10 15.68
C PRO A 131 1.81 4.35 16.18
N GLN A 132 2.98 4.70 15.63
CA GLN A 132 4.22 4.33 16.26
C GLN A 132 4.28 5.11 17.57
N HIS A 133 4.01 4.45 18.70
CA HIS A 133 4.25 5.04 20.01
C HIS A 133 5.75 5.26 20.16
N GLY A 134 6.20 6.41 19.66
CA GLY A 134 7.56 6.86 19.71
C GLY A 134 8.02 6.86 21.15
N LYS A 135 9.00 6.01 21.45
CA LYS A 135 10.01 6.29 22.47
C LYS A 135 10.89 7.45 21.99
N SER A 136 10.30 8.60 21.69
CA SER A 136 11.01 9.85 21.46
C SER A 136 10.96 10.66 22.76
N GLY A 137 11.54 10.11 23.83
CA GLY A 137 11.62 10.84 25.09
C GLY A 137 12.11 10.00 26.24
N LYS A 138 13.30 10.34 26.76
CA LYS A 138 13.73 9.98 28.11
C LYS A 138 12.61 10.32 29.10
N SER A 139 12.01 9.32 29.74
CA SER A 139 11.45 9.52 31.07
C SER A 139 11.58 8.23 31.88
N GLY A 140 12.38 8.32 32.94
CA GLY A 140 12.42 7.31 33.98
C GLY A 140 11.05 7.23 34.63
N GLY A 141 10.35 6.12 34.40
CA GLY A 141 9.06 5.83 35.00
C GLY A 141 8.95 4.33 35.16
N ALA A 142 9.44 3.82 36.29
CA ALA A 142 9.33 2.42 36.66
C ALA A 142 7.86 2.03 36.82
N GLY A 143 7.49 0.87 36.28
CA GLY A 143 6.36 0.10 36.81
C GLY A 143 5.05 0.20 36.04
N ARG A 144 5.00 -0.36 34.82
CA ARG A 144 3.76 -0.98 34.32
C ARG A 144 4.05 -2.10 33.34
N THR A 145 4.07 -3.33 33.83
CA THR A 145 4.28 -4.58 33.07
C THR A 145 3.01 -5.04 32.34
N GLY A 146 2.34 -4.13 31.64
CA GLY A 146 1.33 -4.53 30.66
C GLY A 146 2.05 -5.10 29.44
N LYS A 147 1.67 -6.29 28.97
CA LYS A 147 2.13 -6.83 27.67
C LYS A 147 1.71 -5.85 26.57
N SER A 148 2.57 -4.90 26.23
CA SER A 148 2.37 -4.06 25.05
C SER A 148 2.46 -4.98 23.85
N GLY A 149 1.34 -5.18 23.15
CA GLY A 149 1.38 -5.75 21.81
C GLY A 149 2.37 -4.93 20.99
N LYS A 150 3.33 -5.59 20.35
CA LYS A 150 4.30 -4.92 19.49
C LYS A 150 3.52 -4.12 18.44
N ALA A 151 3.63 -2.79 18.48
CA ALA A 151 3.00 -1.93 17.48
C ALA A 151 3.42 -2.40 16.09
N ARG A 152 2.48 -2.41 15.14
CA ARG A 152 2.82 -2.76 13.75
C ARG A 152 3.65 -1.61 13.19
N GLN A 153 4.65 -1.95 12.39
CA GLN A 153 5.58 -1.00 11.81
C GLN A 153 5.06 -0.59 10.43
N ASP A 154 5.14 0.70 10.11
CA ASP A 154 4.82 1.18 8.76
C ASP A 154 5.75 0.55 7.75
N ARG A 155 5.23 0.33 6.54
CA ARG A 155 6.02 -0.27 5.48
C ARG A 155 5.76 0.42 4.16
N LEU A 156 6.78 0.42 3.33
CA LEU A 156 6.74 0.97 1.98
C LEU A 156 7.14 -0.08 0.95
N GLY A 157 6.51 -0.04 -0.20
CA GLY A 157 6.94 -0.73 -1.41
C GLY A 157 6.96 0.29 -2.54
N TRP A 158 7.78 0.07 -3.56
CA TRP A 158 7.87 1.00 -4.67
C TRP A 158 8.18 0.31 -6.00
N VAL A 159 7.82 0.98 -7.09
CA VAL A 159 8.22 0.63 -8.45
C VAL A 159 8.80 1.86 -9.13
N TRP A 160 9.96 1.69 -9.77
CA TRP A 160 10.71 2.76 -10.40
C TRP A 160 10.66 2.66 -11.92
N GLY A 161 9.89 3.53 -12.56
CA GLY A 161 9.76 3.58 -14.02
C GLY A 161 11.07 3.89 -14.76
N PHE A 162 11.99 4.59 -14.11
CA PHE A 162 13.29 4.95 -14.68
C PHE A 162 14.25 3.75 -14.83
N PHE A 163 13.96 2.61 -14.21
CA PHE A 163 14.65 1.33 -14.49
C PHE A 163 13.95 0.48 -15.57
N GLY A 164 12.95 1.04 -16.27
CA GLY A 164 12.16 0.30 -17.26
C GLY A 164 11.14 -0.65 -16.64
N ALA A 165 11.02 -0.66 -15.31
CA ALA A 165 9.88 -1.30 -14.64
C ALA A 165 8.61 -0.51 -15.00
N PRO A 166 7.47 -1.16 -15.10
CA PRO A 166 6.25 -0.45 -15.44
C PRO A 166 5.61 0.15 -14.21
N VAL A 167 4.79 1.14 -14.47
CA VAL A 167 3.96 1.72 -13.43
C VAL A 167 2.56 1.81 -13.99
N SER A 168 1.69 0.92 -13.51
CA SER A 168 0.25 1.07 -13.72
C SER A 168 -0.28 2.10 -12.73
N ARG A 169 -1.21 2.96 -13.16
CA ARG A 169 -1.75 4.01 -12.31
C ARG A 169 -2.40 3.47 -11.04
N LEU A 170 -2.95 2.26 -11.00
CA LEU A 170 -3.60 1.76 -9.77
C LEU A 170 -2.94 0.50 -9.21
N GLN A 171 -1.68 0.21 -9.60
CA GLN A 171 -0.98 -0.94 -9.06
C GLN A 171 0.29 -0.56 -8.30
N GLY A 172 0.54 -1.31 -7.25
CA GLY A 172 1.74 -1.23 -6.45
C GLY A 172 2.23 -2.63 -6.08
N THR A 173 3.46 -2.68 -5.57
CA THR A 173 4.08 -3.91 -5.03
C THR A 173 3.65 -4.13 -3.58
N ALA A 174 3.91 -5.31 -3.03
CA ALA A 174 3.88 -5.49 -1.58
C ALA A 174 4.83 -4.49 -0.87
N PRO A 175 4.43 -3.93 0.29
CA PRO A 175 5.20 -2.94 1.03
C PRO A 175 6.29 -3.63 1.84
N HIS A 176 7.37 -4.03 1.17
CA HIS A 176 8.39 -4.92 1.70
C HIS A 176 9.38 -4.22 2.64
N PHE A 177 9.60 -2.91 2.49
CA PHE A 177 10.57 -2.13 3.26
C PHE A 177 9.97 -1.62 4.58
N PRO A 178 10.41 -2.12 5.74
CA PRO A 178 9.95 -1.62 7.04
C PRO A 178 10.57 -0.25 7.34
N LEU A 179 9.74 0.73 7.71
CA LEU A 179 10.19 2.07 8.05
C LEU A 179 10.69 2.12 9.50
N SER A 180 11.94 2.54 9.68
CA SER A 180 12.57 2.68 11.00
C SER A 180 12.12 3.95 11.74
N TRP A 181 11.58 4.92 11.00
CA TRP A 181 10.99 6.15 11.49
C TRP A 181 9.95 6.63 10.49
N GLY A 182 9.00 7.43 10.96
CA GLY A 182 8.01 8.08 10.11
C GLY A 182 6.67 8.26 10.79
N ASP A 183 5.78 8.93 10.08
CA ASP A 183 4.40 9.21 10.43
C ASP A 183 3.49 9.04 9.21
N LEU A 184 3.83 8.11 8.30
CA LEU A 184 2.98 7.80 7.15
C LEU A 184 1.60 7.35 7.63
N THR A 185 0.57 8.03 7.16
CA THR A 185 -0.82 7.73 7.43
C THR A 185 -1.56 7.41 6.15
N VAL A 186 -2.46 6.43 6.24
CA VAL A 186 -3.39 6.10 5.16
C VAL A 186 -4.81 6.30 5.68
N GLN A 187 -5.58 7.08 4.93
CA GLN A 187 -7.01 7.23 5.14
C GLN A 187 -7.71 6.71 3.88
N GLY A 188 -8.22 5.49 3.95
CA GLY A 188 -9.05 4.91 2.90
C GLY A 188 -10.54 5.02 3.20
N SER A 189 -11.36 5.07 2.16
CA SER A 189 -12.80 4.83 2.27
C SER A 189 -13.09 3.33 2.32
N ALA A 190 -14.32 2.94 2.69
CA ALA A 190 -14.81 1.59 2.46
C ALA A 190 -15.02 1.44 0.94
N GLY A 191 -13.97 1.01 0.24
CA GLY A 191 -13.74 1.38 -1.16
C GLY A 191 -14.79 0.95 -2.19
N PRO A 192 -15.01 1.74 -3.26
CA PRO A 192 -15.54 1.29 -4.54
C PRO A 192 -14.44 0.86 -5.54
N GLU A 193 -14.88 0.25 -6.65
CA GLU A 193 -14.11 -0.48 -7.68
C GLU A 193 -13.13 0.38 -8.51
N ALA A 194 -11.98 -0.19 -8.92
CA ALA A 194 -10.83 0.52 -9.52
C ALA A 194 -10.63 0.20 -11.03
N ALA A 195 -10.14 1.16 -11.83
CA ALA A 195 -9.90 1.06 -13.29
C ALA A 195 -8.51 1.56 -13.79
N GLU A 196 -7.94 0.82 -14.75
CA GLU A 196 -7.02 1.03 -15.92
C GLU A 196 -5.61 1.67 -15.86
N THR A 197 -4.56 0.93 -16.36
CA THR A 197 -3.43 1.30 -17.30
C THR A 197 -2.06 0.53 -17.18
N ALA A 198 -1.23 0.48 -18.26
CA ALA A 198 -0.16 -0.45 -18.84
C ALA A 198 1.13 -0.97 -18.10
N GLN A 199 1.95 -1.82 -18.80
CA GLN A 199 2.65 -3.11 -18.43
C GLN A 199 4.21 -3.21 -18.21
N GLN A 200 4.70 -4.23 -17.44
CA GLN A 200 6.01 -4.99 -17.27
C GLN A 200 6.57 -5.36 -15.81
N GLN A 201 7.86 -5.55 -15.46
CA GLN A 201 8.30 -6.40 -14.29
C GLN A 201 9.06 -5.75 -13.10
N VAL A 202 8.96 -6.31 -11.88
CA VAL A 202 9.83 -6.04 -10.69
C VAL A 202 10.24 -7.35 -9.99
N ALA A 203 11.53 -7.49 -9.62
CA ALA A 203 12.05 -8.67 -8.93
C ALA A 203 12.23 -8.43 -7.41
N ILE A 204 11.56 -9.23 -6.57
CA ILE A 204 11.75 -9.25 -5.10
C ILE A 204 12.26 -10.64 -4.69
N LYS A 205 13.19 -10.73 -3.72
CA LYS A 205 13.68 -12.01 -3.17
C LYS A 205 12.95 -12.36 -1.87
N SER A 206 12.65 -13.64 -1.66
CA SER A 206 12.07 -14.09 -0.39
C SER A 206 13.11 -14.18 0.73
N GLY A 207 12.66 -14.02 1.98
CA GLY A 207 13.50 -14.19 3.17
C GLY A 207 13.88 -15.66 3.45
N SER A 208 14.71 -15.87 4.47
CA SER A 208 15.30 -17.18 4.84
C SER A 208 14.32 -18.28 5.23
N THR A 209 13.04 -17.97 5.35
CA THR A 209 11.95 -18.83 5.79
C THR A 209 10.90 -19.05 4.72
N GLY A 210 11.09 -18.43 3.55
CA GLY A 210 10.13 -18.41 2.47
C GLY A 210 8.97 -17.46 2.74
N THR A 211 8.00 -17.49 1.84
CA THR A 211 6.85 -16.58 1.85
C THR A 211 5.61 -17.33 1.41
N SER A 212 4.46 -17.04 2.00
CA SER A 212 3.20 -17.69 1.65
C SER A 212 2.00 -16.77 1.80
N VAL A 213 1.00 -17.02 0.96
CA VAL A 213 -0.36 -16.53 1.09
C VAL A 213 -1.31 -17.72 1.07
N LEU A 214 -2.25 -17.74 2.02
CA LEU A 214 -3.41 -18.63 1.99
C LEU A 214 -4.66 -17.77 2.17
N ALA A 215 -5.56 -17.84 1.20
CA ALA A 215 -6.87 -17.20 1.25
C ALA A 215 -7.94 -18.24 0.92
N LEU A 216 -8.92 -18.37 1.81
CA LEU A 216 -10.19 -19.04 1.51
C LEU A 216 -11.28 -18.19 2.12
N LEU A 217 -11.96 -17.45 1.27
CA LEU A 217 -12.87 -16.39 1.67
C LEU A 217 -13.96 -16.18 0.62
N GLY A 218 -14.99 -15.46 1.03
CA GLY A 218 -16.05 -15.05 0.13
C GLY A 218 -17.01 -14.11 0.82
N GLY A 219 -18.02 -13.74 0.07
CA GLY A 219 -19.07 -12.83 0.51
C GLY A 219 -19.93 -12.41 -0.66
N LYS A 220 -20.66 -11.33 -0.48
CA LYS A 220 -21.49 -10.75 -1.54
C LYS A 220 -20.82 -9.54 -2.16
N SER A 221 -20.92 -9.41 -3.47
CA SER A 221 -20.46 -8.22 -4.16
C SER A 221 -21.35 -7.01 -3.84
N ASP A 222 -20.70 -5.88 -3.57
CA ASP A 222 -21.34 -4.57 -3.43
C ASP A 222 -21.30 -3.75 -4.73
N SER A 223 -20.62 -4.23 -5.78
CA SER A 223 -20.56 -3.55 -7.06
C SER A 223 -21.97 -3.43 -7.68
N PRO A 224 -22.39 -2.25 -8.18
CA PRO A 224 -23.76 -2.05 -8.66
C PRO A 224 -24.24 -3.05 -9.70
N ALA A 225 -23.38 -3.49 -10.62
CA ALA A 225 -23.72 -4.44 -11.68
C ALA A 225 -23.88 -5.90 -11.17
N PHE A 226 -23.31 -6.18 -10.00
CA PHE A 226 -23.22 -7.51 -9.41
C PHE A 226 -23.68 -7.50 -7.96
N LYS A 227 -24.60 -6.59 -7.62
CA LYS A 227 -25.03 -6.43 -6.23
C LYS A 227 -25.61 -7.74 -5.73
N ASP A 228 -25.18 -8.17 -4.54
CA ASP A 228 -25.58 -9.41 -3.88
C ASP A 228 -25.09 -10.71 -4.56
N ASP A 229 -24.35 -10.63 -5.66
CA ASP A 229 -23.77 -11.79 -6.32
C ASP A 229 -22.76 -12.48 -5.37
N PRO A 230 -22.89 -13.79 -5.11
CA PRO A 230 -21.92 -14.52 -4.31
C PRO A 230 -20.55 -14.60 -4.98
N LEU A 231 -19.52 -14.19 -4.23
CA LEU A 231 -18.12 -14.30 -4.60
C LEU A 231 -17.41 -15.31 -3.70
N ARG A 232 -16.53 -16.12 -4.30
CA ARG A 232 -15.64 -17.03 -3.58
C ARG A 232 -14.25 -17.00 -4.19
N PHE A 233 -13.26 -16.93 -3.31
CA PHE A 233 -11.84 -16.96 -3.67
C PHE A 233 -11.13 -18.04 -2.88
N SER A 234 -10.33 -18.84 -3.58
CA SER A 234 -9.33 -19.71 -2.98
C SER A 234 -7.98 -19.41 -3.60
N VAL A 235 -7.01 -19.01 -2.79
CA VAL A 235 -5.63 -18.76 -3.24
C VAL A 235 -4.67 -19.43 -2.28
N ALA A 236 -3.75 -20.21 -2.81
CA ALA A 236 -2.66 -20.78 -2.03
C ALA A 236 -1.37 -20.64 -2.84
N ALA A 237 -0.43 -19.84 -2.32
CA ALA A 237 0.84 -19.56 -2.96
C ALA A 237 1.97 -19.59 -1.95
N ARG A 238 3.13 -20.11 -2.37
CA ARG A 238 4.34 -20.07 -1.57
C ARG A 238 5.61 -19.98 -2.40
N ILE A 239 6.61 -19.33 -1.83
CA ILE A 239 7.99 -19.28 -2.29
C ILE A 239 8.83 -20.00 -1.24
N ALA A 240 9.71 -20.90 -1.67
CA ALA A 240 10.59 -21.61 -0.77
C ALA A 240 11.70 -20.67 -0.24
N PRO A 241 12.34 -20.98 0.89
CA PRO A 241 13.51 -20.23 1.35
C PRO A 241 14.56 -20.05 0.26
N GLY A 242 15.01 -18.82 0.04
CA GLY A 242 16.06 -18.49 -0.94
C GLY A 242 15.60 -18.36 -2.39
N ASP A 243 14.37 -18.76 -2.71
CA ASP A 243 13.77 -18.54 -4.02
C ASP A 243 13.35 -17.07 -4.21
N ASN A 244 13.24 -16.63 -5.46
CA ASN A 244 12.75 -15.30 -5.81
C ASN A 244 11.22 -15.28 -6.04
N ALA A 245 10.67 -14.07 -6.20
CA ALA A 245 9.23 -13.83 -6.35
C ALA A 245 8.56 -14.60 -7.51
N LEU A 246 9.30 -14.94 -8.56
CA LEU A 246 8.80 -15.67 -9.74
C LEU A 246 8.93 -17.19 -9.61
N GLN A 247 9.70 -17.68 -8.62
CA GLN A 247 9.85 -19.10 -8.31
C GLN A 247 8.74 -19.58 -7.35
N VAL A 248 7.51 -19.15 -7.63
CA VAL A 248 6.35 -19.43 -6.79
C VAL A 248 5.69 -20.76 -7.16
N ARG A 249 5.22 -21.48 -6.13
CA ARG A 249 4.29 -22.60 -6.27
C ARG A 249 2.95 -22.17 -5.72
N GLY A 250 1.95 -22.03 -6.59
CA GLY A 250 0.62 -21.68 -6.14
C GLY A 250 -0.47 -21.86 -7.18
N ARG A 251 -1.70 -21.88 -6.69
CA ARG A 251 -2.92 -21.95 -7.50
C ARG A 251 -3.95 -20.98 -6.94
N PHE A 252 -4.90 -20.64 -7.78
CA PHE A 252 -6.10 -19.93 -7.38
C PHE A 252 -7.34 -20.52 -8.04
N HIS A 253 -8.49 -20.31 -7.42
CA HIS A 253 -9.82 -20.60 -7.94
C HIS A 253 -10.75 -19.45 -7.54
N VAL A 254 -11.52 -18.95 -8.50
CA VAL A 254 -12.49 -17.88 -8.32
C VAL A 254 -13.85 -18.38 -8.81
N THR A 255 -14.89 -18.11 -8.03
CA THR A 255 -16.27 -18.31 -8.45
C THR A 255 -17.07 -17.05 -8.18
N HIS A 256 -17.83 -16.62 -9.17
CA HIS A 256 -18.79 -15.52 -9.10
C HIS A 256 -20.11 -16.06 -9.65
N LEU A 257 -21.13 -16.06 -8.81
CA LEU A 257 -22.47 -16.54 -9.14
C LEU A 257 -23.48 -15.39 -9.08
N LYS A 258 -24.61 -15.56 -9.76
CA LYS A 258 -25.84 -14.83 -9.47
C LYS A 258 -26.51 -15.40 -8.21
N PRO A 259 -27.43 -14.66 -7.56
CA PRO A 259 -28.16 -15.16 -6.39
C PRO A 259 -28.96 -16.44 -6.65
N ASP A 260 -29.37 -16.68 -7.90
CA ASP A 260 -30.06 -17.91 -8.33
C ASP A 260 -29.12 -19.09 -8.64
N GLY A 261 -27.80 -18.89 -8.49
CA GLY A 261 -26.77 -19.89 -8.75
C GLY A 261 -26.24 -19.92 -10.18
N GLN A 262 -26.72 -19.07 -11.09
CA GLN A 262 -26.14 -18.96 -12.43
C GLN A 262 -24.66 -18.54 -12.33
N VAL A 263 -23.79 -19.21 -13.08
CA VAL A 263 -22.35 -18.88 -13.10
C VAL A 263 -22.12 -17.62 -13.92
N VAL A 264 -21.53 -16.59 -13.29
CA VAL A 264 -21.01 -15.40 -13.96
C VAL A 264 -19.55 -15.62 -14.34
N ALA A 265 -18.75 -16.15 -13.42
CA ALA A 265 -17.38 -16.56 -13.68
C ALA A 265 -17.00 -17.78 -12.83
N ASP A 266 -16.31 -18.74 -13.44
CA ASP A 266 -15.67 -19.85 -12.74
C ASP A 266 -14.35 -20.17 -13.44
N PHE A 267 -13.23 -19.94 -12.76
CA PHE A 267 -11.92 -20.16 -13.32
C PHE A 267 -10.86 -20.49 -12.28
N THR A 268 -9.95 -21.39 -12.66
CA THR A 268 -8.78 -21.79 -11.89
C THR A 268 -7.52 -21.37 -12.63
N GLY A 269 -6.45 -21.08 -11.89
CA GLY A 269 -5.17 -20.78 -12.50
C GLY A 269 -3.97 -21.11 -11.63
N LYS A 270 -2.80 -20.77 -12.16
CA LYS A 270 -1.49 -20.94 -11.53
C LYS A 270 -0.94 -19.56 -11.16
N ILE A 271 -0.39 -19.45 -9.96
CA ILE A 271 0.32 -18.24 -9.52
C ILE A 271 1.72 -18.22 -10.15
N THR A 272 2.11 -17.08 -10.70
CA THR A 272 3.37 -16.82 -11.43
C THR A 272 4.28 -15.84 -10.70
N CYS A 273 3.75 -14.96 -9.86
CA CYS A 273 4.53 -14.23 -8.87
C CYS A 273 3.84 -14.17 -7.50
N LEU A 274 4.64 -14.16 -6.42
CA LEU A 274 4.24 -13.77 -5.08
C LEU A 274 5.24 -12.77 -4.45
N ALA A 275 4.74 -11.70 -3.84
CA ALA A 275 5.51 -10.80 -3.00
C ALA A 275 4.74 -10.52 -1.71
N VAL A 276 5.44 -10.40 -0.58
CA VAL A 276 4.82 -10.11 0.73
C VAL A 276 5.62 -9.04 1.45
N GLY A 277 4.89 -8.16 2.14
CA GLY A 277 5.43 -7.13 2.99
C GLY A 277 4.57 -6.96 4.24
N GLY A 278 5.02 -7.52 5.37
CA GLY A 278 4.27 -7.48 6.62
C GLY A 278 2.94 -8.22 6.47
N PRO A 279 1.79 -7.60 6.80
CA PRO A 279 0.48 -8.22 6.63
C PRO A 279 -0.08 -8.15 5.21
N VAL A 280 0.64 -7.52 4.27
CA VAL A 280 0.15 -7.30 2.91
C VAL A 280 0.87 -8.25 1.93
N GLY A 281 0.10 -8.93 1.09
CA GLY A 281 0.60 -9.80 0.03
C GLY A 281 0.11 -9.35 -1.34
N VAL A 282 0.91 -9.61 -2.37
CA VAL A 282 0.54 -9.43 -3.77
C VAL A 282 0.88 -10.71 -4.52
N ALA A 283 -0.06 -11.23 -5.29
CA ALA A 283 0.17 -12.38 -6.15
C ALA A 283 -0.35 -12.08 -7.57
N THR A 284 0.32 -12.63 -8.56
CA THR A 284 -0.17 -12.63 -9.95
C THR A 284 -0.20 -14.06 -10.44
N GLY A 285 -1.08 -14.34 -11.38
CA GLY A 285 -1.21 -15.66 -11.97
C GLY A 285 -1.79 -15.61 -13.35
N VAL A 286 -1.93 -16.80 -13.94
CA VAL A 286 -2.54 -17.00 -15.24
C VAL A 286 -3.65 -18.03 -15.12
N VAL A 287 -4.78 -17.77 -15.78
CA VAL A 287 -5.91 -18.70 -15.82
C VAL A 287 -5.50 -19.94 -16.63
N THR A 288 -5.76 -21.13 -16.08
CA THR A 288 -5.44 -22.41 -16.72
C THR A 288 -6.68 -23.24 -17.06
N SER A 289 -7.83 -22.93 -16.47
CA SER A 289 -9.11 -23.55 -16.78
C SER A 289 -10.23 -22.57 -16.48
N SER A 290 -11.23 -22.48 -17.35
CA SER A 290 -12.44 -21.67 -17.12
C SER A 290 -13.62 -22.24 -17.86
N VAL A 291 -14.83 -21.96 -17.37
CA VAL A 291 -16.09 -22.16 -18.12
C VAL A 291 -16.21 -21.24 -19.33
N ALA A 292 -15.46 -20.13 -19.35
CA ALA A 292 -15.32 -19.19 -20.45
C ALA A 292 -13.92 -19.37 -21.09
N PRO A 293 -13.80 -20.14 -22.19
CA PRO A 293 -12.51 -20.54 -22.75
C PRO A 293 -11.57 -19.38 -23.12
N GLU A 294 -12.13 -18.23 -23.49
CA GLU A 294 -11.40 -17.01 -23.82
C GLU A 294 -10.62 -16.41 -22.64
N LEU A 295 -10.94 -16.81 -21.41
CA LEU A 295 -10.21 -16.40 -20.21
C LEU A 295 -8.91 -17.21 -20.02
N VAL A 296 -8.78 -18.38 -20.63
CA VAL A 296 -7.58 -19.22 -20.46
C VAL A 296 -6.35 -18.52 -21.01
N GLY A 297 -5.27 -18.50 -20.22
CA GLY A 297 -4.04 -17.79 -20.54
C GLY A 297 -4.05 -16.31 -20.17
N LYS A 298 -5.19 -15.75 -19.76
CA LYS A 298 -5.27 -14.35 -19.32
C LYS A 298 -4.64 -14.20 -17.93
N PRO A 299 -3.91 -13.10 -17.68
CA PRO A 299 -3.33 -12.85 -16.37
C PRO A 299 -4.41 -12.38 -15.39
N VAL A 300 -4.15 -12.61 -14.10
CA VAL A 300 -4.93 -12.08 -12.98
C VAL A 300 -3.97 -11.60 -11.90
N SER A 301 -4.38 -10.58 -11.16
CA SER A 301 -3.64 -10.06 -10.01
C SER A 301 -4.52 -10.09 -8.78
N PHE A 302 -3.90 -10.33 -7.63
CA PHE A 302 -4.52 -10.33 -6.32
C PHE A 302 -3.67 -9.52 -5.33
N SER A 303 -4.33 -8.70 -4.52
CA SER A 303 -3.76 -8.15 -3.29
C SER A 303 -4.46 -8.74 -2.07
N PHE A 304 -3.72 -8.87 -0.98
CA PHE A 304 -4.17 -9.49 0.26
C PHE A 304 -3.77 -8.62 1.43
N LYS A 305 -4.62 -8.58 2.46
CA LYS A 305 -4.29 -8.01 3.76
C LYS A 305 -4.78 -8.95 4.85
N ASP A 306 -3.85 -9.38 5.71
CA ASP A 306 -4.11 -10.14 6.94
C ASP A 306 -4.20 -9.16 8.12
N GLY A 307 -5.42 -8.89 8.58
CA GLY A 307 -5.71 -7.68 9.34
C GLY A 307 -6.72 -7.86 10.46
N ARG A 308 -7.14 -6.72 11.03
CA ARG A 308 -8.37 -6.70 11.85
C ARG A 308 -9.58 -7.04 10.98
N VAL A 309 -9.57 -6.50 9.77
CA VAL A 309 -10.44 -6.87 8.66
C VAL A 309 -9.53 -7.42 7.59
N ASP A 310 -9.74 -8.68 7.23
CA ASP A 310 -9.07 -9.29 6.09
C ASP A 310 -9.61 -8.65 4.81
N ARG A 311 -8.74 -8.46 3.83
CA ARG A 311 -9.14 -7.91 2.54
C ARG A 311 -8.50 -8.68 1.39
N ILE A 312 -9.21 -8.72 0.26
CA ILE A 312 -8.67 -9.11 -1.03
C ILE A 312 -8.99 -8.04 -2.07
N GLY A 313 -8.08 -7.78 -2.99
CA GLY A 313 -8.33 -6.99 -4.20
C GLY A 313 -7.93 -7.81 -5.41
N TRP A 314 -8.49 -7.50 -6.57
CA TRP A 314 -8.15 -8.19 -7.80
C TRP A 314 -8.18 -7.26 -9.01
N ILE A 315 -7.44 -7.66 -10.05
CA ILE A 315 -7.50 -7.08 -11.39
C ILE A 315 -7.54 -8.23 -12.38
N TRP A 316 -8.38 -8.09 -13.40
CA TRP A 316 -8.60 -9.10 -14.43
C TRP A 316 -7.97 -8.69 -15.74
N GLY A 317 -6.97 -9.42 -16.23
CA GLY A 317 -6.30 -9.07 -17.49
C GLY A 317 -7.12 -9.28 -18.75
N PHE A 318 -8.37 -9.70 -18.58
CA PHE A 318 -9.38 -9.84 -19.63
C PHE A 318 -10.40 -8.68 -19.62
N ALA A 319 -10.27 -7.72 -18.72
CA ALA A 319 -10.97 -6.43 -18.77
C ALA A 319 -10.10 -5.35 -19.46
N ASP A 320 -9.25 -5.77 -20.40
CA ASP A 320 -8.17 -4.97 -21.02
C ASP A 320 -7.16 -4.37 -20.03
N GLU A 321 -7.16 -4.91 -18.81
CA GLU A 321 -6.28 -4.45 -17.75
C GLU A 321 -4.87 -5.07 -17.86
N PRO A 322 -3.84 -4.24 -17.93
CA PRO A 322 -2.46 -4.71 -17.96
C PRO A 322 -2.03 -5.12 -16.56
N ILE A 323 -1.55 -6.35 -16.43
CA ILE A 323 -1.15 -6.91 -15.14
C ILE A 323 0.37 -7.08 -15.13
N ASN A 324 0.99 -6.42 -14.17
CA ASN A 324 2.42 -6.51 -13.92
C ASN A 324 2.68 -7.60 -12.90
N ASP A 325 3.66 -8.47 -13.17
CA ASP A 325 4.07 -9.47 -12.18
C ASP A 325 4.38 -8.76 -10.85
N CYS A 326 3.85 -9.35 -9.77
CA CYS A 326 4.03 -8.87 -8.40
C CYS A 326 3.47 -7.47 -8.11
N GLN A 327 2.56 -6.94 -8.95
CA GLN A 327 1.81 -5.72 -8.66
C GLN A 327 0.30 -5.98 -8.63
N ALA A 328 -0.43 -5.24 -7.79
CA ALA A 328 -1.89 -5.32 -7.65
C ALA A 328 -2.46 -3.98 -7.19
N THR A 329 -3.79 -3.84 -7.31
CA THR A 329 -4.55 -2.74 -6.67
C THR A 329 -4.62 -2.90 -5.15
N VAL A 330 -5.13 -1.89 -4.45
CA VAL A 330 -5.42 -1.98 -3.00
C VAL A 330 -6.41 -3.11 -2.70
N PRO A 331 -6.30 -3.78 -1.55
CA PRO A 331 -7.21 -4.87 -1.21
C PRO A 331 -8.54 -4.29 -0.72
N PHE A 332 -9.51 -4.15 -1.63
CA PHE A 332 -10.74 -3.41 -1.40
C PHE A 332 -11.89 -4.25 -0.80
N PHE A 333 -12.02 -5.51 -1.21
CA PHE A 333 -13.14 -6.35 -0.81
C PHE A 333 -12.95 -6.90 0.61
N ALA A 334 -13.88 -6.57 1.51
CA ALA A 334 -14.00 -7.20 2.81
C ALA A 334 -14.91 -8.43 2.69
N PRO A 335 -14.41 -9.65 2.95
CA PRO A 335 -15.22 -10.84 2.86
C PRO A 335 -16.18 -10.94 4.05
N ASP A 336 -17.38 -11.47 3.79
CA ASP A 336 -18.36 -11.81 4.84
C ASP A 336 -17.88 -13.00 5.68
N TRP A 337 -17.08 -13.89 5.09
CA TRP A 337 -16.58 -15.09 5.73
C TRP A 337 -15.21 -15.52 5.21
N GLY A 338 -14.56 -16.36 6.01
CA GLY A 338 -13.27 -16.96 5.66
C GLY A 338 -12.10 -16.18 6.23
N LYS A 339 -10.92 -16.39 5.65
CA LYS A 339 -9.68 -15.83 6.18
C LYS A 339 -8.61 -15.63 5.12
N VAL A 340 -7.82 -14.58 5.32
CA VAL A 340 -6.52 -14.35 4.69
C VAL A 340 -5.41 -14.63 5.70
N ILE A 341 -4.38 -15.35 5.27
CA ILE A 341 -3.14 -15.53 6.03
C ILE A 341 -1.99 -15.10 5.14
N VAL A 342 -1.29 -14.05 5.56
CA VAL A 342 -0.08 -13.56 4.90
C VAL A 342 1.10 -13.83 5.82
N GLY A 343 2.10 -14.57 5.33
CA GLY A 343 3.28 -14.89 6.11
C GLY A 343 4.56 -14.84 5.29
N ALA A 344 5.51 -14.03 5.73
CA ALA A 344 6.91 -14.43 5.67
C ALA A 344 7.12 -15.36 6.88
N LYS A 345 7.45 -16.63 6.66
CA LYS A 345 7.52 -17.59 7.78
C LYS A 345 8.74 -17.37 8.67
#